data_AF-A0A963HAH4-F1
#
_entry.id   AF-A0A963HAH4-F1
#
_cell.length_a   1.000
_cell.length_b   1.000
_cell.length_c   1.000
_cell.angle_alpha   90.00
_cell.angle_beta   90.00
_cell.angle_gamma   90.00
#
_symmetry.space_group_name_H-M   'P 1'
#
loop_
_entity.id
_entity.type
_entity.pdbx_description
1 polymer ?
#
loop_
_entity_poly.entity_id
_entity_poly.type
_entity_poly.pdbx_seq_one_letter_code
_entity_poly.pdbx_strand_id
1 'polypeptide(L)'
;MKSVDDFRLQFGKKELVPIVIGGMGVDISTAELALEAARLGGIGHISDAMVNTVADRRFNAKFVKDKLKQYKFNVANPDKSVVRFDLGQLAEATRMHVGRTMEAKRGDGLIFVNCMEKLTMNSPRETLRVRMQGALDAGVDGITLAAGLHLGSFALIEDHPR
;
A
#
# COMPACT_ATOMS: atom_id res chain seq x y z
N MET A 1 13.04 -30.72 19.34
CA MET A 1 11.68 -30.37 18.87
C MET A 1 11.85 -29.52 17.62
N LYS A 2 11.04 -29.70 16.57
CA LYS A 2 11.14 -28.88 15.36
C LYS A 2 10.58 -27.48 15.61
N SER A 3 11.16 -26.47 14.99
CA SER A 3 10.76 -25.07 15.08
C SER A 3 10.35 -24.52 13.70
N VAL A 4 9.61 -23.39 13.65
CA VAL A 4 9.25 -22.75 12.37
C VAL A 4 10.50 -22.34 11.58
N ASP A 5 11.58 -22.00 12.29
CA ASP A 5 12.84 -21.58 11.67
C ASP A 5 13.55 -22.73 10.93
N ASP A 6 13.18 -23.99 11.20
CA ASP A 6 13.71 -25.16 10.50
C ASP A 6 13.19 -25.26 9.04
N PHE A 7 12.21 -24.43 8.65
CA PHE A 7 11.51 -24.47 7.36
C PHE A 7 11.69 -23.19 6.55
N ARG A 8 12.94 -22.69 6.48
CA ARG A 8 13.30 -21.42 5.83
C ARG A 8 12.75 -21.31 4.39
N LEU A 9 12.17 -20.16 4.09
CA LEU A 9 11.70 -19.79 2.74
C LEU A 9 12.82 -19.12 1.96
N GLN A 10 13.21 -19.71 0.82
CA GLN A 10 14.09 -19.07 -0.16
C GLN A 10 13.27 -18.20 -1.11
N PHE A 11 13.40 -16.89 -1.02
CA PHE A 11 12.69 -15.91 -1.84
C PHE A 11 13.68 -15.03 -2.62
N GLY A 12 13.94 -15.40 -3.87
CA GLY A 12 14.99 -14.79 -4.68
C GLY A 12 16.37 -15.02 -4.06
N LYS A 13 17.03 -13.95 -3.62
CA LYS A 13 18.34 -13.99 -2.95
C LYS A 13 18.25 -13.92 -1.42
N LYS A 14 17.03 -13.94 -0.86
CA LYS A 14 16.80 -13.83 0.59
C LYS A 14 16.30 -15.15 1.16
N GLU A 15 16.72 -15.42 2.39
CA GLU A 15 16.17 -16.50 3.19
C GLU A 15 15.35 -15.91 4.33
N LEU A 16 14.10 -16.35 4.49
CA LEU A 16 13.12 -15.78 5.42
C LEU A 16 12.52 -16.86 6.31
N VAL A 17 11.99 -16.45 7.47
CA VAL A 17 11.04 -17.29 8.20
C VAL A 17 9.81 -17.46 7.30
N PRO A 18 9.23 -18.68 7.16
CA PRO A 18 8.09 -18.93 6.28
C PRO A 18 6.75 -18.37 6.84
N ILE A 19 6.76 -17.14 7.34
CA ILE A 19 5.61 -16.42 7.87
C ILE A 19 5.38 -15.16 7.02
N VAL A 20 4.16 -15.04 6.51
CA VAL A 20 3.68 -13.88 5.76
C VAL A 20 2.41 -13.36 6.43
N ILE A 21 2.42 -12.12 6.89
CA ILE A 21 1.24 -11.45 7.45
C ILE A 21 0.56 -10.68 6.32
N GLY A 22 -0.57 -11.20 5.83
CA GLY A 22 -1.28 -10.63 4.68
C GLY A 22 -1.80 -9.21 4.92
N GLY A 23 -1.95 -8.46 3.83
CA GLY A 23 -2.43 -7.08 3.88
C GLY A 23 -3.94 -7.01 4.13
N MET A 24 -4.33 -6.22 5.13
CA MET A 24 -5.72 -6.02 5.54
C MET A 24 -6.05 -4.53 5.42
N GLY A 25 -7.12 -4.23 4.68
CA GLY A 25 -7.52 -2.85 4.39
C GLY A 25 -7.98 -2.08 5.63
N VAL A 26 -8.42 -0.83 5.42
CA VAL A 26 -8.95 0.06 6.48
C VAL A 26 -8.05 0.19 7.71
N ASP A 27 -6.73 0.25 7.48
CA ASP A 27 -5.69 0.43 8.49
C ASP A 27 -5.64 -0.69 9.56
N ILE A 28 -5.98 -1.93 9.18
CA ILE A 28 -5.85 -3.11 10.06
C ILE A 28 -4.43 -3.68 10.01
N SER A 29 -3.84 -3.85 8.82
CA SER A 29 -2.43 -4.23 8.69
C SER A 29 -1.57 -2.98 8.83
N THR A 30 -1.38 -2.54 10.08
CA THR A 30 -0.66 -1.30 10.38
C THR A 30 0.83 -1.42 10.07
N ALA A 31 1.51 -0.27 9.96
CA ALA A 31 2.96 -0.24 9.81
C ALA A 31 3.66 -0.99 10.96
N GLU A 32 3.19 -0.84 12.20
CA GLU A 32 3.77 -1.49 13.37
C GLU A 32 3.70 -3.02 13.29
N LEU A 33 2.57 -3.58 12.83
CA LEU A 33 2.43 -5.03 12.64
C LEU A 33 3.35 -5.54 11.53
N ALA A 34 3.42 -4.82 10.40
CA ALA A 34 4.28 -5.19 9.29
C ALA A 34 5.76 -5.14 9.68
N LEU A 35 6.15 -4.09 10.42
CA LEU A 35 7.50 -3.91 10.95
C LEU A 35 7.90 -5.04 11.89
N GLU A 36 7.01 -5.48 12.78
CA GLU A 36 7.31 -6.57 13.70
C GLU A 36 7.50 -7.90 12.97
N ALA A 37 6.66 -8.19 11.97
CA ALA A 37 6.85 -9.37 11.12
C ALA A 37 8.20 -9.33 10.39
N ALA A 38 8.59 -8.18 9.83
CA ALA A 38 9.88 -8.01 9.17
C ALA A 38 11.06 -8.11 10.15
N ARG A 39 10.94 -7.57 11.36
CA ARG A 39 11.95 -7.65 12.41
C ARG A 39 12.23 -9.09 12.83
N LEU A 40 11.19 -9.93 12.83
CA LEU A 40 11.28 -11.37 13.11
C LEU A 40 11.69 -12.20 11.88
N GLY A 41 12.07 -11.58 10.76
CA GLY A 41 12.58 -12.24 9.57
C GLY A 41 11.51 -12.80 8.62
N GLY A 42 10.25 -12.46 8.83
CA GLY A 42 9.13 -12.80 7.94
C GLY A 42 8.82 -11.69 6.92
N ILE A 43 7.64 -11.79 6.30
CA ILE A 43 7.10 -10.76 5.41
C ILE A 43 5.88 -10.11 6.08
N GLY A 44 5.93 -8.81 6.28
CA GLY A 44 4.81 -8.02 6.77
C GLY A 44 4.18 -7.18 5.66
N HIS A 45 2.86 -7.15 5.58
CA HIS A 45 2.15 -6.29 4.64
C HIS A 45 1.61 -5.03 5.32
N ILE A 46 1.76 -3.89 4.65
CA ILE A 46 0.89 -2.72 4.83
C ILE A 46 -0.19 -2.70 3.73
N SER A 47 -1.23 -1.88 3.90
CA SER A 47 -2.29 -1.74 2.90
C SER A 47 -2.45 -0.29 2.43
N ASP A 48 -2.64 -0.12 1.14
CA ASP A 48 -2.94 1.20 0.55
C ASP A 48 -4.44 1.56 0.58
N ALA A 49 -5.28 0.68 1.14
CA ALA A 49 -6.69 0.95 1.35
C ALA A 49 -6.84 2.16 2.28
N MET A 50 -7.53 3.20 1.80
CA MET A 50 -7.72 4.45 2.53
C MET A 50 -6.40 5.18 2.86
N VAL A 51 -5.37 5.05 2.02
CA VAL A 51 -4.05 5.67 2.27
C VAL A 51 -4.12 7.18 2.54
N ASN A 52 -5.03 7.92 1.90
CA ASN A 52 -5.24 9.35 2.21
C ASN A 52 -5.76 9.56 3.64
N THR A 53 -6.63 8.68 4.14
CA THR A 53 -7.09 8.74 5.55
C THR A 53 -5.97 8.37 6.51
N VAL A 54 -5.15 7.37 6.18
CA VAL A 54 -3.97 7.01 6.96
C VAL A 54 -3.00 8.21 7.03
N ALA A 55 -2.76 8.88 5.90
CA ALA A 55 -1.90 10.05 5.84
C ALA A 55 -2.44 11.23 6.66
N ASP A 56 -3.73 11.52 6.57
CA ASP A 56 -4.36 12.57 7.37
C ASP A 56 -4.22 12.27 8.88
N ARG A 57 -4.40 11.01 9.30
CA ARG A 57 -4.33 10.59 10.71
C ARG A 57 -2.91 10.50 11.26
N ARG A 58 -1.98 9.92 10.50
CA ARG A 58 -0.63 9.58 10.98
C ARG A 58 0.42 10.62 10.62
N PHE A 59 0.21 11.40 9.55
CA PHE A 59 1.21 12.34 9.02
C PHE A 59 0.70 13.79 8.96
N ASN A 60 -0.45 14.08 9.57
CA ASN A 60 -1.06 15.42 9.61
C ASN A 60 -1.31 16.02 8.19
N ALA A 61 -1.52 15.14 7.21
CA ALA A 61 -2.00 15.54 5.89
C ALA A 61 -3.46 16.00 5.98
N LYS A 62 -4.00 16.52 4.87
CA LYS A 62 -5.37 17.04 4.79
C LYS A 62 -6.10 16.56 3.53
N PHE A 63 -5.65 15.48 2.91
CA PHE A 63 -6.13 15.03 1.60
C PHE A 63 -7.62 14.67 1.61
N VAL A 64 -8.12 14.00 2.65
CA VAL A 64 -9.56 13.68 2.75
C VAL A 64 -10.35 14.95 3.04
N LYS A 65 -9.83 15.81 3.92
CA LYS A 65 -10.46 17.10 4.26
C LYS A 65 -10.57 18.02 3.04
N ASP A 66 -9.52 18.12 2.25
CA ASP A 66 -9.45 18.97 1.07
C ASP A 66 -10.35 18.45 -0.04
N LYS A 67 -10.37 17.13 -0.27
CA LYS A 67 -11.33 16.48 -1.17
C LYS A 67 -12.78 16.75 -0.74
N LEU A 68 -13.09 16.59 0.55
CA LEU A 68 -14.44 16.87 1.07
C LEU A 68 -14.82 18.35 0.87
N LYS A 69 -13.89 19.28 1.08
CA LYS A 69 -14.11 20.71 0.84
C LYS A 69 -14.38 20.99 -0.64
N GLN A 70 -13.58 20.41 -1.54
CA GLN A 70 -13.71 20.56 -2.99
C GLN A 70 -15.07 20.04 -3.49
N TYR A 71 -15.50 18.87 -3.02
CA TYR A 71 -16.72 18.20 -3.48
C TYR A 71 -17.91 18.39 -2.52
N LYS A 72 -17.89 19.41 -1.65
CA LYS A 72 -18.96 19.66 -0.66
C LYS A 72 -20.34 19.78 -1.33
N PHE A 73 -20.39 20.38 -2.52
CA PHE A 73 -21.60 20.53 -3.33
C PHE A 73 -22.22 19.18 -3.76
N ASN A 74 -21.42 18.12 -3.85
CA ASN A 74 -21.84 16.82 -4.36
C ASN A 74 -22.11 15.79 -3.25
N VAL A 75 -22.12 16.18 -1.97
CA VAL A 75 -22.26 15.24 -0.83
C VAL A 75 -23.61 14.51 -0.84
N ALA A 76 -24.71 15.23 -1.07
CA ALA A 76 -26.06 14.65 -1.08
C ALA A 76 -26.47 14.04 -2.43
N ASN A 77 -25.69 14.26 -3.50
CA ASN A 77 -26.00 13.75 -4.83
C ASN A 77 -25.68 12.24 -4.92
N PRO A 78 -26.62 11.36 -5.29
CA PRO A 78 -26.33 9.94 -5.51
C PRO A 78 -25.35 9.72 -6.66
N ASP A 79 -25.34 10.59 -7.68
CA ASP A 79 -24.33 10.55 -8.72
C ASP A 79 -23.00 11.11 -8.21
N LYS A 80 -22.00 10.23 -8.13
CA LYS A 80 -20.64 10.56 -7.72
C LYS A 80 -19.65 10.63 -8.88
N SER A 81 -20.09 10.53 -10.14
CA SER A 81 -19.22 10.48 -11.34
C SER A 81 -18.15 11.57 -11.38
N VAL A 82 -18.48 12.79 -10.92
CA VAL A 82 -17.57 13.94 -10.86
C VAL A 82 -16.52 13.87 -9.73
N VAL A 83 -16.73 13.03 -8.72
CA VAL A 83 -15.87 12.96 -7.53
C VAL A 83 -14.68 12.06 -7.82
N ARG A 84 -13.49 12.63 -8.00
CA ARG A 84 -12.25 11.88 -8.28
C ARG A 84 -11.25 12.03 -7.15
N PHE A 85 -10.29 11.12 -7.11
CA PHE A 85 -9.10 11.30 -6.28
C PHE A 85 -8.10 12.19 -7.01
N ASP A 86 -7.46 13.10 -6.28
CA ASP A 86 -6.31 13.83 -6.79
C ASP A 86 -5.12 12.87 -6.87
N LEU A 87 -4.55 12.70 -8.07
CA LEU A 87 -3.46 11.76 -8.31
C LEU A 87 -2.16 12.20 -7.62
N GLY A 88 -1.90 13.51 -7.52
CA GLY A 88 -0.72 14.03 -6.82
C GLY A 88 -0.80 13.75 -5.32
N GLN A 89 -1.95 14.03 -4.70
CA GLN A 89 -2.20 13.70 -3.30
C GLN A 89 -2.13 12.21 -3.03
N LEU A 90 -2.62 11.39 -3.96
CA LEU A 90 -2.55 9.93 -3.83
C LEU A 90 -1.11 9.43 -3.87
N ALA A 91 -0.30 9.94 -4.81
CA ALA A 91 1.13 9.61 -4.90
C ALA A 91 1.86 10.02 -3.60
N GLU A 92 1.58 11.22 -3.11
CA GLU A 92 2.14 11.78 -1.88
C GLU A 92 1.77 10.92 -0.66
N ALA A 93 0.48 10.58 -0.50
CA ALA A 93 -0.01 9.73 0.59
C ALA A 93 0.65 8.35 0.57
N THR A 94 0.78 7.74 -0.61
CA THR A 94 1.47 6.46 -0.77
C THR A 94 2.94 6.57 -0.39
N ARG A 95 3.67 7.58 -0.89
CA ARG A 95 5.08 7.79 -0.55
C ARG A 95 5.27 8.01 0.95
N MET A 96 4.41 8.79 1.59
CA MET A 96 4.45 8.97 3.05
C MET A 96 4.22 7.65 3.78
N HIS A 97 3.18 6.89 3.44
CA HIS A 97 2.85 5.68 4.17
C HIS A 97 3.91 4.58 3.99
N VAL A 98 4.31 4.31 2.75
CA VAL A 98 5.33 3.31 2.43
C VAL A 98 6.70 3.78 2.91
N GLY A 99 7.10 5.00 2.57
CA GLY A 99 8.42 5.54 2.89
C GLY A 99 8.69 5.58 4.39
N ARG A 100 7.74 6.07 5.21
CA ARG A 100 7.87 6.05 6.67
C ARG A 100 7.97 4.63 7.24
N THR A 101 7.25 3.68 6.65
CA THR A 101 7.34 2.27 7.05
C THR A 101 8.72 1.70 6.70
N MET A 102 9.23 1.98 5.50
CA MET A 102 10.55 1.53 5.06
C MET A 102 11.68 2.18 5.87
N GLU A 103 11.59 3.47 6.21
CA GLU A 103 12.52 4.19 7.09
C GLU A 103 12.61 3.54 8.49
N ALA A 104 11.48 3.06 9.01
CA ALA A 104 11.40 2.44 10.33
C ALA A 104 11.81 0.95 10.33
N LYS A 105 11.94 0.32 9.15
CA LYS A 105 12.23 -1.10 8.99
C LYS A 105 13.57 -1.48 9.63
N ARG A 106 13.55 -2.58 10.39
CA ARG A 106 14.74 -3.20 10.99
C ARG A 106 14.70 -4.71 10.75
N GLY A 107 15.87 -5.34 10.73
CA GLY A 107 15.99 -6.77 10.44
C GLY A 107 15.90 -7.10 8.94
N ASP A 108 16.05 -8.38 8.62
CA ASP A 108 16.24 -8.85 7.25
C ASP A 108 14.94 -9.22 6.52
N GLY A 109 13.81 -9.23 7.24
CA GLY A 109 12.49 -9.51 6.69
C GLY A 109 12.05 -8.48 5.64
N LEU A 110 10.87 -8.67 5.08
CA LEU A 110 10.37 -7.85 3.96
C LEU A 110 9.09 -7.10 4.34
N ILE A 111 8.92 -5.92 3.76
CA ILE A 111 7.70 -5.14 3.82
C ILE A 111 7.07 -5.11 2.44
N PHE A 112 5.87 -5.68 2.34
CA PHE A 112 5.07 -5.65 1.12
C PHE A 112 3.94 -4.64 1.28
N VAL A 113 3.43 -4.11 0.16
CA VAL A 113 2.18 -3.36 0.15
C VAL A 113 1.11 -4.14 -0.59
N ASN A 114 -0.08 -4.21 0.00
CA ASN A 114 -1.26 -4.74 -0.66
C ASN A 114 -1.99 -3.62 -1.41
N CYS A 115 -2.10 -3.75 -2.73
CA CYS A 115 -2.77 -2.83 -3.64
C CYS A 115 -4.02 -3.49 -4.26
N MET A 116 -5.16 -2.82 -4.16
CA MET A 116 -6.42 -3.25 -4.81
C MET A 116 -6.85 -2.24 -5.87
N GLU A 117 -7.35 -2.71 -7.03
CA GLU A 117 -7.70 -1.84 -8.17
C GLU A 117 -8.90 -0.93 -7.84
N LYS A 118 -9.98 -1.50 -7.28
CA LYS A 118 -11.28 -0.83 -7.14
C LYS A 118 -11.47 0.01 -5.87
N LEU A 119 -10.39 0.43 -5.19
CA LEU A 119 -10.50 1.21 -3.95
C LEU A 119 -10.86 2.67 -4.16
N THR A 120 -10.46 3.24 -5.28
CA THR A 120 -10.58 4.67 -5.55
C THR A 120 -11.62 4.89 -6.63
N MET A 121 -12.73 5.49 -6.22
CA MET A 121 -13.84 5.83 -7.10
C MET A 121 -13.38 6.64 -8.32
N ASN A 122 -13.97 6.33 -9.48
CA ASN A 122 -13.96 7.12 -10.72
C ASN A 122 -12.65 7.29 -11.50
N SER A 123 -11.59 6.50 -11.24
CA SER A 123 -10.37 6.37 -12.09
C SER A 123 -9.50 5.19 -11.64
N PRO A 124 -10.03 3.94 -11.56
CA PRO A 124 -9.34 2.83 -10.87
C PRO A 124 -7.98 2.46 -11.48
N ARG A 125 -7.83 2.62 -12.81
CA ARG A 125 -6.58 2.31 -13.52
C ARG A 125 -5.49 3.33 -13.20
N GLU A 126 -5.79 4.61 -13.31
CA GLU A 126 -4.84 5.70 -13.09
C GLU A 126 -4.39 5.75 -11.64
N THR A 127 -5.32 5.58 -10.71
CA THR A 127 -5.02 5.58 -9.27
C THR A 127 -4.27 4.32 -8.84
N LEU A 128 -4.52 3.16 -9.45
CA LEU A 128 -3.73 1.95 -9.22
C LEU A 128 -2.29 2.16 -9.71
N ARG A 129 -2.10 2.69 -10.92
CA ARG A 129 -0.76 3.02 -11.45
C ARG A 129 0.01 3.92 -10.50
N VAL A 130 -0.60 5.03 -10.07
CA VAL A 130 0.04 6.00 -9.18
C VAL A 130 0.43 5.38 -7.83
N ARG A 131 -0.44 4.55 -7.23
CA ARG A 131 -0.11 3.87 -5.97
C ARG A 131 1.00 2.85 -6.13
N MET A 132 1.01 2.08 -7.21
CA MET A 132 2.08 1.11 -7.45
C MET A 132 3.42 1.81 -7.69
N GLN A 133 3.46 2.81 -8.57
CA GLN A 133 4.68 3.60 -8.81
C GLN A 133 5.15 4.29 -7.53
N GLY A 134 4.25 4.97 -6.80
CA GLY A 134 4.61 5.63 -5.54
C GLY A 134 5.13 4.68 -4.46
N ALA A 135 4.65 3.43 -4.42
CA ALA A 135 5.18 2.42 -3.50
C ALA A 135 6.57 1.92 -3.93
N LEU A 136 6.80 1.77 -5.24
CA LEU A 136 8.11 1.40 -5.77
C LEU A 136 9.13 2.54 -5.57
N ASP A 137 8.76 3.79 -5.83
CA ASP A 137 9.58 4.97 -5.54
C ASP A 137 9.97 5.04 -4.06
N ALA A 138 9.03 4.71 -3.16
CA ALA A 138 9.25 4.71 -1.72
C ALA A 138 10.01 3.49 -1.19
N GLY A 139 10.48 2.60 -2.07
CA GLY A 139 11.39 1.53 -1.70
C GLY A 139 10.74 0.25 -1.18
N VAL A 140 9.43 0.03 -1.40
CA VAL A 140 8.77 -1.21 -0.94
C VAL A 140 9.50 -2.47 -1.46
N ASP A 141 9.55 -3.54 -0.66
CA ASP A 141 10.23 -4.78 -1.06
C ASP A 141 9.39 -5.62 -2.03
N GLY A 142 8.07 -5.44 -2.01
CA GLY A 142 7.16 -6.16 -2.89
C GLY A 142 5.74 -5.59 -2.90
N ILE A 143 4.99 -5.92 -3.95
CA ILE A 143 3.59 -5.53 -4.11
C ILE A 143 2.75 -6.80 -4.22
N THR A 144 1.67 -6.87 -3.46
CA THR A 144 0.61 -7.87 -3.65
C THR A 144 -0.59 -7.18 -4.26
N LEU A 145 -1.15 -7.80 -5.30
CA LEU A 145 -2.35 -7.32 -5.98
C LEU A 145 -3.55 -8.15 -5.52
N ALA A 146 -4.50 -7.51 -4.85
CA ALA A 146 -5.64 -8.20 -4.23
C ALA A 146 -7.00 -7.76 -4.81
N ALA A 147 -8.05 -8.47 -4.41
CA ALA A 147 -9.44 -8.22 -4.79
C ALA A 147 -9.69 -8.26 -6.31
N GLY A 148 -9.14 -9.26 -7.01
CA GLY A 148 -9.42 -9.51 -8.42
C GLY A 148 -8.26 -10.19 -9.15
N LEU A 149 -8.47 -10.44 -10.45
CA LEU A 149 -7.41 -10.86 -11.37
C LEU A 149 -6.79 -9.62 -12.00
N HIS A 150 -5.49 -9.42 -11.77
CA HIS A 150 -4.75 -8.24 -12.18
C HIS A 150 -3.94 -8.46 -13.46
N LEU A 151 -4.63 -8.75 -14.56
CA LEU A 151 -3.99 -9.14 -15.82
C LEU A 151 -3.23 -7.99 -16.52
N GLY A 152 -3.60 -6.73 -16.23
CA GLY A 152 -3.01 -5.54 -16.85
C GLY A 152 -2.03 -4.75 -15.99
N SER A 153 -1.80 -5.17 -14.73
CA SER A 153 -1.08 -4.34 -13.76
C SER A 153 0.40 -4.15 -14.08
N PHE A 154 1.05 -5.13 -14.72
CA PHE A 154 2.44 -4.98 -15.17
C PHE A 154 2.59 -3.86 -16.22
N ALA A 155 1.65 -3.74 -17.16
CA ALA A 155 1.66 -2.65 -18.16
C ALA A 155 1.49 -1.26 -17.50
N LEU A 156 0.95 -1.19 -16.27
CA LEU A 156 0.84 0.07 -15.54
C LEU A 156 2.17 0.53 -14.94
N ILE A 157 3.18 -0.34 -14.85
CA ILE A 157 4.50 -0.04 -14.27
C ILE A 157 5.65 -0.44 -15.21
N GLU A 158 5.37 -0.70 -16.48
CA GLU A 158 6.38 -1.18 -17.44
C GLU A 158 7.51 -0.16 -17.69
N ASP A 159 7.21 1.13 -17.52
CA ASP A 159 8.14 2.25 -17.65
C ASP A 159 8.82 2.62 -16.33
N HIS A 160 8.53 1.89 -15.24
CA HIS A 160 9.16 2.12 -13.95
C HIS A 160 10.59 1.53 -13.94
N PRO A 161 11.61 2.23 -13.41
CA PRO A 161 13.01 1.82 -13.52
C PRO A 161 13.43 0.63 -12.63
N ARG A 162 12.63 0.30 -11.60
CA ARG A 162 12.75 -0.93 -10.78
C ARG A 162 11.84 -2.00 -11.32
#